data_AF-A0A7C1R8T1-F1
#
_entry.id   AF-A0A7C1R8T1-F1
#
_cell.length_a   1.000
_cell.length_b   1.000
_cell.length_c   1.000
_cell.angle_alpha   90.00
_cell.angle_beta   90.00
_cell.angle_gamma   90.00
#
_symmetry.space_group_name_H-M   'P 1'
#
loop_
_entity.id
_entity.type
_entity.pdbx_description
1 polymer ?
#
loop_
_entity_poly.entity_id
_entity_poly.type
_entity_poly.pdbx_seq_one_letter_code
_entity_poly.pdbx_strand_id
1 'polypeptide(L)' 'MCPRALTGRPEPVAWVGDPLASHSKPKHSSHPRTIAAGSTTVMINGIPAAVTGGAISCGGVTMGSGSVVIGDT' A
#
# COMPACT_ATOMS: atom_id res chain seq x y z
N MET A 1 4.95 12.87 -7.18
CA MET A 1 5.86 12.00 -6.42
C MET A 1 5.80 12.45 -4.98
N CYS A 2 5.35 11.62 -4.04
CA CYS A 2 5.51 11.95 -2.61
C CYS A 2 7.02 12.07 -2.34
N PRO A 3 7.51 13.19 -1.79
CA PRO A 3 8.93 13.36 -1.54
C PRO A 3 9.41 12.22 -0.64
N ARG A 4 10.58 11.68 -0.96
CA ARG A 4 11.25 10.63 -0.19
C ARG A 4 11.20 11.02 1.30
N ALA A 5 10.57 10.17 2.11
CA ALA A 5 10.52 10.28 3.56
C ALA A 5 11.92 10.62 4.11
N LEU A 6 12.06 11.80 4.71
CA LEU A 6 13.22 12.10 5.54
C LEU A 6 13.07 11.23 6.79
N THR A 7 14.05 10.36 7.05
CA THR A 7 14.06 9.48 8.22
C THR A 7 13.80 10.30 9.49
N GLY A 8 12.63 10.11 10.12
CA GLY A 8 12.24 10.79 11.36
C GLY A 8 10.92 11.57 11.34
N ARG A 9 10.25 11.74 10.18
CA ARG A 9 8.87 12.28 10.14
C ARG A 9 7.83 11.17 10.23
N PRO A 10 6.65 11.40 10.84
CA PRO A 10 5.52 10.48 10.77
C PRO A 10 5.10 10.29 9.30
N GLU A 11 4.94 9.04 8.89
CA GLU A 11 4.40 8.70 7.58
C GLU A 11 2.87 8.50 7.66
N PRO A 12 2.12 8.94 6.64
CA PRO A 12 0.70 8.62 6.52
C PRO A 12 0.48 7.10 6.46
N VAL A 13 -0.59 6.63 7.10
CA VAL A 13 -0.98 5.22 7.02
C VAL A 13 -1.71 4.96 5.71
N ALA A 14 -1.35 3.87 5.03
CA ALA A 14 -2.01 3.45 3.80
C ALA A 14 -3.24 2.56 4.06
N TRP A 15 -4.23 2.61 3.17
CA TRP A 15 -5.45 1.79 3.22
C TRP A 15 -5.83 1.25 1.84
N VAL A 16 -6.81 0.33 1.81
CA VAL A 16 -7.32 -0.26 0.56
C VAL A 16 -7.84 0.83 -0.39
N GLY A 17 -7.43 0.77 -1.65
CA GLY A 17 -7.75 1.76 -2.67
C GLY A 17 -6.67 2.82 -2.87
N ASP A 18 -5.69 2.95 -1.97
CA ASP A 18 -4.63 3.94 -2.14
C ASP A 18 -3.81 3.69 -3.43
N PRO A 19 -3.53 4.76 -4.19
CA PRO A 19 -2.79 4.66 -5.43
C PRO A 19 -1.30 4.46 -5.17
N LEU A 20 -0.69 3.61 -5.99
CA LEU A 20 0.75 3.43 -6.05
C LEU A 20 1.27 3.96 -7.39
N ALA A 21 2.58 4.22 -7.46
CA ALA A 21 3.19 4.63 -8.71
C ALA A 21 2.93 3.59 -9.82
N SER A 22 2.48 4.08 -10.97
CA SER A 22 2.31 3.26 -12.18
C SER A 22 3.66 2.68 -12.62
N HIS A 23 3.63 1.49 -13.24
CA HIS A 23 4.83 0.89 -13.81
C HIS A 23 4.60 0.42 -15.25
N SER A 24 5.70 0.17 -15.95
CA SER A 24 5.73 -0.34 -17.33
C SER A 24 6.88 -1.33 -17.50
N LYS A 25 6.82 -2.16 -18.54
CA LYS A 25 7.93 -3.01 -18.99
C LYS A 25 8.14 -2.79 -20.50
N PRO A 26 9.32 -3.11 -21.06
CA PRO A 26 9.54 -2.97 -22.50
C PRO A 26 8.41 -3.60 -23.32
N LYS A 27 7.97 -2.89 -24.38
CA LYS A 27 6.86 -3.27 -25.27
C LYS A 27 5.46 -3.32 -24.64
N HIS A 28 5.27 -2.73 -23.45
CA HIS A 28 3.95 -2.65 -22.80
C HIS A 28 3.73 -1.25 -22.25
N SER A 29 2.50 -0.73 -22.36
CA SER A 29 2.13 0.58 -21.84
C SER A 29 2.19 0.62 -20.31
N SER A 30 2.36 1.83 -19.75
CA SER A 30 2.20 2.06 -18.31
C SER A 30 0.76 1.74 -17.88
N HIS A 31 0.59 1.19 -16.68
CA HIS A 31 -0.73 0.94 -16.10
C HIS A 31 -0.77 1.32 -14.61
N PRO A 32 -1.95 1.74 -14.11
CA PRO A 32 -2.12 2.11 -12.71
C PRO A 32 -2.18 0.88 -11.81
N ARG A 33 -1.96 1.09 -10.51
CA ARG A 33 -2.11 0.05 -9.49
C ARG A 33 -2.51 0.65 -8.14
N THR A 34 -3.26 -0.12 -7.36
CA THR A 34 -3.84 0.29 -6.07
C THR A 34 -3.72 -0.87 -5.07
N ILE A 35 -3.75 -0.55 -3.77
CA ILE A 35 -3.83 -1.57 -2.72
C ILE A 35 -5.21 -2.24 -2.80
N ALA A 36 -5.26 -3.55 -3.05
CA ALA A 36 -6.50 -4.28 -3.32
C ALA A 36 -7.01 -5.09 -2.13
N ALA A 37 -6.13 -5.42 -1.17
CA ALA A 37 -6.51 -6.10 0.06
C ALA A 37 -5.77 -5.51 1.27
N GLY A 38 -6.41 -5.58 2.43
CA GLY A 38 -5.93 -5.05 3.69
C GLY A 38 -6.52 -5.84 4.86
N SER A 39 -6.46 -5.28 6.06
CA SER A 39 -6.90 -5.95 7.28
C SER A 39 -8.39 -6.28 7.28
N THR A 40 -8.75 -7.46 7.78
CA THR A 40 -10.14 -7.88 7.97
C THR A 40 -10.80 -7.30 9.22
N THR A 41 -10.01 -6.74 10.15
CA THR A 41 -10.51 -6.29 11.47
C THR A 41 -10.15 -4.85 11.81
N VAL A 42 -9.12 -4.28 11.19
CA VAL A 42 -8.65 -2.92 11.46
C VAL A 42 -8.97 -2.02 10.27
N MET A 43 -9.76 -0.98 10.54
CA MET A 43 -10.13 0.03 9.55
C MET A 43 -9.51 1.39 9.88
N ILE A 44 -9.06 2.10 8.85
CA ILE A 44 -8.65 3.51 8.90
C ILE A 44 -9.70 4.30 8.13
N ASN A 45 -10.37 5.25 8.79
CA ASN A 45 -11.48 6.00 8.19
C ASN A 45 -12.59 5.10 7.61
N GLY A 46 -12.82 3.93 8.21
CA GLY A 46 -13.81 2.95 7.72
C GLY A 46 -13.34 2.08 6.54
N ILE A 47 -12.09 2.25 6.08
CA ILE A 47 -11.49 1.49 4.99
C ILE A 47 -10.45 0.51 5.56
N PRO A 48 -10.38 -0.75 5.10
CA PRO A 48 -9.38 -1.72 5.56
C PRO A 48 -7.94 -1.16 5.51
N ALA A 49 -7.22 -1.26 6.61
CA ALA A 49 -5.83 -0.82 6.68
C ALA A 49 -4.92 -1.66 5.79
N ALA A 50 -3.96 -1.06 5.09
CA ALA A 50 -3.00 -1.81 4.30
C ALA A 50 -2.04 -2.57 5.22
N VAL A 51 -1.84 -3.86 4.96
CA VAL A 51 -0.92 -4.73 5.72
C VAL A 51 0.18 -5.26 4.80
N THR A 52 1.34 -5.61 5.36
CA THR A 52 2.38 -6.33 4.59
C THR A 52 1.81 -7.65 4.07
N GLY A 53 2.05 -7.98 2.80
CA GLY A 53 1.48 -9.15 2.14
C GLY A 53 0.10 -8.93 1.52
N GLY A 54 -0.52 -7.75 1.71
CA GLY A 54 -1.78 -7.38 1.05
C GLY A 54 -1.65 -7.31 -0.48
N ALA A 55 -2.65 -7.84 -1.19
CA ALA A 55 -2.63 -7.91 -2.65
C ALA A 55 -2.69 -6.51 -3.31
N ILE A 56 -2.06 -6.40 -4.48
CA ILE A 56 -2.12 -5.23 -5.36
C ILE A 56 -2.95 -5.55 -6.60
N SER A 57 -3.75 -4.59 -7.08
CA SER A 57 -4.72 -4.81 -8.18
C SER A 57 -4.11 -5.30 -9.50
N CYS A 58 -2.86 -4.96 -9.79
CA CYS A 58 -2.13 -5.41 -10.99
C CYS A 58 -1.19 -6.61 -10.74
N GLY A 59 -1.25 -7.21 -9.54
CA GLY A 59 -0.33 -8.27 -9.11
C GLY A 59 0.80 -7.78 -8.20
N GLY A 60 1.32 -8.72 -7.38
CA GLY A 60 2.27 -8.46 -6.31
C GLY A 60 1.60 -8.12 -4.97
N VAL A 61 2.41 -7.76 -3.98
CA VAL A 61 1.96 -7.46 -2.61
C VAL A 61 2.56 -6.17 -2.06
N THR A 62 1.95 -5.58 -1.05
CA THR A 62 2.47 -4.48 -0.23
C THR A 62 3.59 -4.96 0.69
N MET A 63 4.61 -4.11 0.87
CA MET A 63 5.70 -4.33 1.83
C MET A 63 5.84 -3.07 2.68
N GLY A 64 5.37 -3.10 3.92
CA GLY A 64 5.45 -1.99 4.87
C GLY A 64 6.69 -2.07 5.76
N SER A 65 7.09 -0.93 6.30
CA SER A 65 8.09 -0.81 7.37
C SER A 65 7.55 0.09 8.47
N GLY A 66 8.01 -0.13 9.70
CA GLY A 66 7.53 0.62 10.87
C GLY A 66 7.58 -0.23 12.13
N SER A 67 7.03 0.30 13.22
CA SER A 67 6.94 -0.36 14.52
C SER A 67 5.53 -0.90 14.83
N VAL A 68 4.57 -0.68 13.94
CA VAL A 68 3.16 -1.07 14.14
C VAL A 68 2.88 -2.37 13.40
N VAL A 69 2.24 -3.31 14.09
CA VAL A 69 1.66 -4.53 13.54
C VAL A 69 0.14 -4.38 13.55
N ILE A 70 -0.51 -4.66 12.40
CA ILE A 70 -1.96 -4.53 12.21
C ILE A 70 -2.56 -5.94 12.12
N GLY A 71 -3.64 -6.16 12.86
CA GLY A 71 -4.18 -7.50 13.13
C GLY A 71 -4.92 -8.17 11.97
N ASP A 72 -4.34 -9.30 11.57
CA ASP A 72 -4.91 -10.52 10.96
C ASP A 72 -3.82 -11.60 10.73
N THR A 73 -2.56 -11.26 11.08
CA THR A 73 -1.46 -12.14 11.56
C THR A 73 -0.56 -11.40 12.54
#